data_AF-A0A7X7EUH7-F1
#
_entry.id   AF-A0A7X7EUH7-F1
#
_cell.length_a   1.000
_cell.length_b   1.000
_cell.length_c   1.000
_cell.angle_alpha   90.00
_cell.angle_beta   90.00
_cell.angle_gamma   90.00
#
_symmetry.space_group_name_H-M   'P 1'
#
loop_
_entity.id
_entity.type
_entity.pdbx_description
1 polymer ?
#
loop_
_entity_poly.entity_id
_entity_poly.type
_entity_poly.pdbx_seq_one_letter_code
_entity_poly.pdbx_strand_id
1 'polypeptide(L)'
;MKHPYLILCLVLLVAAPGLHGQKPIKVLEDSVQFGNYLYPGFNVTIPEAGFDNVLKNWIKLQETGTKSKVQTENGEMTIFGAIVKEISPAPVNIYSRLMNEDTLSRLLVSIELKKDQYVEAAVGDLQLTSARNYLKEFAKSQYIDFIKDELAAEEKILRDLNKDLGSLESSKARTQRTARKQRGNVNDEQEKLLVKHNELSLLSNEIINKNNEMMAMPVGAGRDAMATQIKELEKRRKKLQKDISKGERKINKARSAIDQADKSIPRNENEQSVMKSKIDAQQAVVQHFIDKLNTVRLY
;
A
#
# COMPACT_ATOMS: atom_id res chain seq x y z
N MET A 1 20.92 -28.35 19.79
CA MET A 1 19.74 -28.60 18.92
C MET A 1 18.49 -28.23 19.68
N LYS A 2 17.91 -27.06 19.43
CA LYS A 2 16.57 -26.64 19.88
C LYS A 2 15.99 -25.73 18.80
N HIS A 3 14.84 -26.12 18.26
CA HIS A 3 14.22 -25.59 17.05
C HIS A 3 13.71 -24.15 17.20
N PRO A 4 14.04 -23.22 16.29
CA PRO A 4 13.34 -21.96 16.13
C PRO A 4 12.47 -22.03 14.86
N TYR A 5 11.44 -22.87 14.87
CA TYR A 5 10.44 -22.93 13.80
C TYR A 5 9.05 -23.04 14.42
N LEU A 6 8.60 -21.98 15.09
CA LEU A 6 7.22 -21.90 15.57
C LEU A 6 6.69 -20.45 15.61
N ILE A 7 7.00 -19.68 14.56
CA ILE A 7 6.27 -18.47 14.21
C ILE A 7 6.04 -18.50 12.69
N LEU A 8 5.33 -19.52 12.22
CA LEU A 8 4.96 -19.68 10.82
C LEU A 8 3.70 -20.55 10.73
N CYS A 9 2.57 -20.10 11.30
CA CYS A 9 1.29 -20.78 11.06
C CYS A 9 0.00 -20.00 11.45
N LEU A 10 0.03 -18.68 11.67
CA LEU A 10 -1.16 -17.97 12.21
C LEU A 10 -1.54 -16.65 11.49
N VAL A 11 -1.39 -16.54 10.17
CA VAL A 11 -2.01 -15.43 9.39
C VAL A 11 -2.60 -15.92 8.05
N LEU A 12 -3.06 -17.18 7.99
CA LEU A 12 -3.75 -17.75 6.82
C LEU A 12 -5.23 -18.06 7.12
N LEU A 13 -5.84 -17.23 7.96
CA LEU A 13 -7.29 -17.17 8.15
C LEU A 13 -7.69 -15.70 8.04
N VAL A 14 -8.68 -15.44 7.17
CA VAL A 14 -9.33 -14.17 6.81
C VAL A 14 -8.97 -13.70 5.40
N ALA A 15 -9.56 -14.40 4.43
CA ALA A 15 -10.20 -13.83 3.25
C ALA A 15 -10.90 -14.98 2.51
N ALA A 16 -11.83 -15.66 3.18
CA ALA A 16 -12.92 -16.25 2.40
C ALA A 16 -13.73 -15.03 1.93
N PRO A 17 -13.86 -14.76 0.62
CA PRO A 17 -14.85 -13.81 0.17
C PRO A 17 -16.19 -14.43 0.57
N GLY A 18 -16.74 -13.98 1.71
CA GLY A 18 -18.13 -14.25 2.01
C GLY A 18 -18.90 -13.77 0.79
N LEU A 19 -19.62 -14.68 0.15
CA LEU A 19 -20.62 -14.39 -0.88
C LEU A 19 -21.71 -13.52 -0.23
N HIS A 20 -21.40 -12.26 0.03
CA HIS A 20 -22.38 -11.24 0.34
C HIS A 20 -23.00 -10.87 -1.00
N GLY A 21 -24.02 -11.62 -1.40
CA GLY A 21 -24.85 -11.26 -2.54
C GLY A 21 -25.28 -9.81 -2.37
N GLN A 22 -25.08 -9.00 -3.42
CA GLN A 22 -25.45 -7.60 -3.44
C GLN A 22 -26.91 -7.44 -2.99
N LYS A 23 -27.14 -6.77 -1.85
CA LYS A 23 -28.50 -6.48 -1.41
C LYS A 23 -29.11 -5.46 -2.38
N PRO A 24 -30.34 -5.69 -2.90
CA PRO A 24 -30.92 -4.82 -3.91
C PRO A 24 -31.42 -3.51 -3.29
N ILE A 25 -31.39 -2.45 -4.09
CA ILE A 25 -32.16 -1.23 -3.81
C ILE A 25 -33.64 -1.54 -4.09
N LYS A 26 -34.50 -1.35 -3.09
CA LYS A 26 -35.95 -1.50 -3.21
C LYS A 26 -36.60 -0.19 -2.81
N VAL A 27 -37.61 0.21 -3.57
CA VAL A 27 -38.51 1.30 -3.24
C VAL A 27 -39.92 0.71 -3.25
N LEU A 28 -40.47 0.49 -2.07
CA LEU A 28 -41.79 -0.08 -1.87
C LEU A 28 -42.74 1.01 -1.40
N GLU A 29 -43.98 1.00 -1.88
CA GLU A 29 -45.04 1.80 -1.28
C GLU A 29 -45.38 1.21 0.08
N ASP A 30 -45.50 2.06 1.08
CA ASP A 30 -45.74 1.69 2.46
C ASP A 30 -46.46 2.84 3.18
N SER A 31 -46.88 2.61 4.41
CA SER A 31 -47.36 3.67 5.28
C SER A 31 -46.26 4.11 6.23
N VAL A 32 -45.98 5.41 6.28
CA VAL A 32 -44.93 6.00 7.12
C VAL A 32 -45.57 6.65 8.34
N GLN A 33 -45.20 6.17 9.53
CA GLN A 33 -45.59 6.80 10.77
C GLN A 33 -44.71 8.00 11.07
N PHE A 34 -45.34 9.15 11.30
CA PHE A 34 -44.67 10.38 11.69
C PHE A 34 -45.47 11.04 12.83
N GLY A 35 -44.86 11.18 14.00
CA GLY A 35 -45.59 11.45 15.24
C GLY A 35 -46.71 10.42 15.50
N ASN A 36 -47.94 10.91 15.68
CA ASN A 36 -49.14 10.09 15.91
C ASN A 36 -49.94 9.76 14.65
N TYR A 37 -49.45 10.16 13.47
CA TYR A 37 -50.16 10.02 12.21
C TYR A 37 -49.47 9.02 11.29
N LEU A 38 -50.27 8.40 10.43
CA LEU A 38 -49.83 7.44 9.43
C LEU A 38 -50.10 8.03 8.05
N TYR A 39 -49.05 8.19 7.26
CA TYR A 39 -49.10 8.82 5.95
C TYR A 39 -48.78 7.82 4.84
N PRO A 40 -49.41 7.92 3.66
CA PRO A 40 -48.92 7.22 2.47
C PRO A 40 -47.48 7.62 2.17
N GLY A 41 -46.64 6.66 1.81
CA GLY A 41 -45.25 6.94 1.53
C GLY A 41 -44.48 5.75 0.96
N PHE A 42 -43.18 5.79 1.17
CA PHE A 42 -42.23 4.87 0.57
C PHE A 42 -41.26 4.34 1.62
N ASN A 43 -40.92 3.06 1.47
CA ASN A 43 -39.87 2.37 2.20
C ASN A 43 -38.73 2.08 1.23
N VAL A 44 -37.59 2.72 1.46
CA VAL A 44 -36.41 2.70 0.59
C VAL A 44 -35.29 1.98 1.28
N THR A 45 -34.76 0.91 0.67
CA THR A 45 -33.58 0.20 1.17
C THR A 45 -32.31 0.71 0.51
N ILE A 46 -31.35 1.14 1.31
CA ILE A 46 -30.05 1.66 0.87
C ILE A 46 -28.96 0.70 1.39
N PRO A 47 -28.45 -0.20 0.52
CA PRO A 47 -27.45 -1.19 0.93
C PRO A 47 -26.13 -0.54 1.33
N GLU A 48 -25.52 -1.04 2.41
CA GLU A 48 -24.13 -0.83 2.82
C GLU A 48 -23.69 0.62 3.12
N ALA A 49 -24.45 1.63 2.68
CA ALA A 49 -24.19 3.02 2.97
C ALA A 49 -24.41 3.34 4.45
N GLY A 50 -23.40 3.94 5.06
CA GLY A 50 -23.42 4.30 6.48
C GLY A 50 -24.48 5.35 6.81
N PHE A 51 -25.18 5.14 7.92
CA PHE A 51 -26.30 5.95 8.39
C PHE A 51 -26.00 7.46 8.38
N ASP A 52 -24.87 7.89 8.96
CA ASP A 52 -24.53 9.32 9.08
C ASP A 52 -24.33 10.00 7.72
N ASN A 53 -23.69 9.29 6.78
CA ASN A 53 -23.48 9.81 5.42
C ASN A 53 -24.80 9.92 4.67
N VAL A 54 -25.64 8.88 4.76
CA VAL A 54 -26.97 8.87 4.14
C VAL A 54 -27.83 9.99 4.71
N LEU A 55 -27.87 10.15 6.04
CA LEU A 55 -28.62 11.21 6.72
C LEU A 55 -28.21 12.60 6.23
N LYS A 56 -26.90 12.87 6.26
CA LYS A 56 -26.33 14.15 5.81
C LYS A 56 -26.64 14.43 4.34
N ASN A 57 -26.50 13.44 3.47
CA ASN A 57 -26.74 13.60 2.04
C ASN A 57 -28.24 13.76 1.74
N TRP A 58 -29.11 13.06 2.46
CA TRP A 58 -30.55 13.20 2.36
C TRP A 58 -31.03 14.59 2.77
N ILE A 59 -30.53 15.12 3.90
CA ILE A 59 -30.82 16.49 4.34
C ILE A 59 -30.39 17.50 3.27
N LYS A 60 -29.16 17.36 2.77
CA LYS A 60 -28.62 18.25 1.74
C LYS A 60 -29.44 18.21 0.44
N LEU A 61 -29.89 17.02 0.03
CA LEU A 61 -30.73 16.85 -1.15
C LEU A 61 -32.06 17.58 -0.99
N GLN A 62 -32.74 17.41 0.15
CA GLN A 62 -34.01 18.07 0.45
C GLN A 62 -33.92 19.60 0.47
N GLU A 63 -32.81 20.15 0.98
CA GLU A 63 -32.58 21.60 1.03
C GLU A 63 -32.14 22.21 -0.31
N THR A 64 -31.91 21.39 -1.34
CA THR A 64 -31.40 21.87 -2.63
C THR A 64 -32.44 22.75 -3.33
N GLY A 65 -32.03 23.97 -3.70
CA GLY A 65 -32.86 24.93 -4.42
C GLY A 65 -33.90 25.69 -3.58
N THR A 66 -34.04 25.37 -2.29
CA THR A 66 -34.96 26.06 -1.37
C THR A 66 -34.21 26.81 -0.26
N LYS A 67 -34.87 27.78 0.36
CA LYS A 67 -34.37 28.45 1.59
C LYS A 67 -34.79 27.72 2.86
N SER A 68 -35.75 26.80 2.75
CA SER A 68 -36.23 25.99 3.86
C SER A 68 -35.12 25.08 4.39
N LYS A 69 -35.21 24.75 5.67
CA LYS A 69 -34.28 23.86 6.38
C LYS A 69 -35.00 22.61 6.86
N VAL A 70 -34.29 21.49 6.82
CA VAL A 70 -34.79 20.25 7.41
C VAL A 70 -34.79 20.43 8.93
N GLN A 71 -35.96 20.25 9.53
CA GLN A 71 -36.13 20.14 10.98
C GLN A 71 -35.97 18.67 11.35
N THR A 72 -35.19 18.38 12.39
CA THR A 72 -35.00 17.01 12.88
C THR A 72 -35.43 16.92 14.33
N GLU A 73 -36.35 16.02 14.63
CA GLU A 73 -36.86 15.77 15.98
C GLU A 73 -37.02 14.26 16.17
N ASN A 74 -36.47 13.67 17.23
CA ASN A 74 -36.59 12.22 17.52
C ASN A 74 -36.22 11.27 16.35
N GLY A 75 -35.28 11.67 15.49
CA GLY A 75 -34.86 10.89 14.31
C GLY A 75 -35.81 11.00 13.11
N GLU A 76 -36.88 11.78 13.25
CA GLU A 76 -37.77 12.21 12.19
C GLU A 76 -37.28 13.51 11.56
N MET A 77 -37.42 13.64 10.25
CA MET A 77 -37.00 14.80 9.45
C MET A 77 -38.19 15.38 8.71
N THR A 78 -38.37 16.70 8.79
CA THR A 78 -39.40 17.43 8.04
C THR A 78 -38.81 18.61 7.32
N ILE A 79 -39.25 18.84 6.08
CA ILE A 79 -39.01 20.09 5.37
C ILE A 79 -40.30 20.56 4.70
N PHE A 80 -40.60 21.85 4.85
CA PHE A 80 -41.72 22.51 4.20
C PHE A 80 -41.24 23.32 3.00
N GLY A 81 -41.84 23.11 1.82
CA GLY A 81 -41.44 23.80 0.59
C GLY A 81 -40.11 23.34 0.00
N ALA A 82 -39.85 22.03 0.01
CA ALA A 82 -38.79 21.43 -0.78
C ALA A 82 -39.10 21.52 -2.28
N ILE A 83 -38.08 21.69 -3.11
CA ILE A 83 -38.24 21.80 -4.57
C ILE A 83 -37.77 20.49 -5.22
N VAL A 84 -38.73 19.64 -5.61
CA VAL A 84 -38.48 18.38 -6.32
C VAL A 84 -39.23 18.39 -7.65
N LYS A 85 -38.64 19.07 -8.65
CA LYS A 85 -39.29 19.38 -9.93
C LYS A 85 -39.67 18.14 -10.73
N GLU A 86 -38.97 17.03 -10.50
CA GLU A 86 -39.23 15.73 -11.09
C GLU A 86 -40.57 15.13 -10.63
N ILE A 87 -41.01 15.47 -9.41
CA ILE A 87 -42.26 15.00 -8.81
C ILE A 87 -43.38 16.03 -8.97
N SER A 88 -43.09 17.32 -8.72
CA SER A 88 -44.08 18.38 -8.77
C SER A 88 -43.45 19.71 -9.21
N PRO A 89 -44.12 20.50 -10.08
CA PRO A 89 -43.67 21.85 -10.40
C PRO A 89 -43.83 22.83 -9.23
N ALA A 90 -44.71 22.53 -8.27
CA ALA A 90 -44.90 23.31 -7.06
C ALA A 90 -44.06 22.73 -5.90
N PRO A 91 -43.62 23.56 -4.93
CA PRO A 91 -42.94 23.07 -3.73
C PRO A 91 -43.77 22.02 -2.97
N VAL A 92 -43.11 21.04 -2.40
CA VAL A 92 -43.71 19.91 -1.66
C VAL A 92 -43.24 19.93 -0.20
N ASN A 93 -43.99 19.30 0.69
CA ASN A 93 -43.50 18.99 2.03
C ASN A 93 -43.01 17.54 2.06
N ILE A 94 -41.91 17.29 2.75
CA ILE A 94 -41.34 15.95 2.87
C ILE A 94 -41.23 15.62 4.35
N TYR A 95 -41.77 14.46 4.72
CA TYR A 95 -41.65 13.84 6.03
C TYR A 95 -40.83 12.57 5.85
N SER A 96 -39.77 12.40 6.62
CA SER A 96 -38.90 11.23 6.45
C SER A 96 -38.29 10.75 7.75
N ARG A 97 -37.90 9.49 7.80
CA ARG A 97 -37.19 8.89 8.93
C ARG A 97 -36.13 7.96 8.38
N LEU A 98 -34.91 8.06 8.88
CA LEU A 98 -33.84 7.12 8.57
C LEU A 98 -33.68 6.15 9.72
N MET A 99 -33.60 4.86 9.41
CA MET A 99 -33.36 3.78 10.35
C MET A 99 -32.10 3.03 9.95
N ASN A 100 -31.28 2.68 10.94
CA ASN A 100 -30.11 1.83 10.74
C ASN A 100 -30.50 0.37 10.96
N GLU A 101 -30.23 -0.50 10.00
CA GLU A 101 -30.36 -1.95 10.13
C GLU A 101 -29.00 -2.56 9.75
N ASP A 102 -28.50 -3.54 10.51
CA ASP A 102 -27.14 -4.13 10.42
C ASP A 102 -26.27 -3.74 9.21
N THR A 103 -26.68 -4.10 7.99
CA THR A 103 -25.91 -3.85 6.76
C THR A 103 -26.66 -2.99 5.72
N LEU A 104 -27.74 -2.30 6.09
CA LEU A 104 -28.51 -1.44 5.20
C LEU A 104 -29.18 -0.29 5.98
N SER A 105 -29.22 0.89 5.37
CA SER A 105 -30.04 1.98 5.89
C SER A 105 -31.44 1.89 5.28
N ARG A 106 -32.48 2.04 6.11
CA ARG A 106 -33.87 2.11 5.65
C ARG A 106 -34.38 3.54 5.77
N LEU A 107 -34.76 4.12 4.63
CA LEU A 107 -35.32 5.47 4.56
C LEU A 107 -36.83 5.37 4.31
N LEU A 108 -37.60 5.88 5.25
CA LEU A 108 -39.04 6.06 5.14
C LEU A 108 -39.33 7.48 4.68
N VAL A 109 -40.15 7.68 3.65
CA VAL A 109 -40.46 9.00 3.09
C VAL A 109 -41.94 9.14 2.74
N SER A 110 -42.57 10.22 3.17
CA SER A 110 -43.87 10.68 2.68
C SER A 110 -43.72 12.05 2.03
N ILE A 111 -44.37 12.26 0.89
CA ILE A 111 -44.27 13.48 0.08
C ILE A 111 -45.67 14.07 -0.07
N GLU A 112 -45.88 15.24 0.50
CA GLU A 112 -47.14 15.99 0.45
C GLU A 112 -47.07 17.04 -0.66
N LEU A 113 -47.94 16.91 -1.68
CA LEU A 113 -47.99 17.79 -2.84
C LEU A 113 -48.73 19.10 -2.54
N LYS A 114 -49.81 18.99 -1.75
CA LYS A 114 -50.67 20.07 -1.25
C LYS A 114 -51.25 19.58 0.09
N LYS A 115 -51.85 20.49 0.84
CA LYS A 115 -52.48 20.18 2.12
C LYS A 115 -53.32 18.89 2.04
N ASP A 116 -52.94 17.89 2.84
CA ASP A 116 -53.60 16.58 2.95
C ASP A 116 -53.63 15.75 1.64
N GLN A 117 -52.80 16.08 0.65
CA GLN A 117 -52.65 15.36 -0.61
C GLN A 117 -51.23 14.83 -0.76
N TYR A 118 -51.07 13.51 -0.65
CA TYR A 118 -49.78 12.82 -0.66
C TYR A 118 -49.51 12.13 -2.00
N VAL A 119 -48.25 11.84 -2.28
CA VAL A 119 -47.91 10.96 -3.41
C VAL A 119 -48.31 9.53 -3.07
N GLU A 120 -49.37 9.05 -3.71
CA GLU A 120 -49.92 7.71 -3.58
C GLU A 120 -50.61 7.29 -4.88
N ALA A 121 -50.95 6.01 -5.01
CA ALA A 121 -51.62 5.47 -6.19
C ALA A 121 -52.92 6.21 -6.56
N ALA A 122 -53.65 6.75 -5.57
CA ALA A 122 -54.90 7.48 -5.79
C ALA A 122 -54.71 8.86 -6.47
N VAL A 123 -53.51 9.45 -6.39
CA VAL A 123 -53.23 10.81 -6.89
C VAL A 123 -52.73 10.80 -8.34
N GLY A 124 -52.17 9.69 -8.82
CA GLY A 124 -51.84 9.45 -10.22
C GLY A 124 -50.50 8.74 -10.44
N ASP A 125 -50.47 7.88 -11.45
CA ASP A 125 -49.31 7.02 -11.76
C ASP A 125 -48.03 7.79 -12.10
N LEU A 126 -48.14 9.00 -12.64
CA LEU A 126 -46.99 9.81 -13.05
C LEU A 126 -46.20 10.31 -11.83
N GLN A 127 -46.86 10.95 -10.86
CA GLN A 127 -46.21 11.45 -9.65
C GLN A 127 -45.66 10.29 -8.80
N LEU A 128 -46.39 9.18 -8.74
CA LEU A 128 -45.95 7.96 -8.05
C LEU A 128 -44.66 7.41 -8.68
N THR A 129 -44.63 7.29 -10.02
CA THR A 129 -43.45 6.82 -10.76
C THR A 129 -42.27 7.78 -10.60
N SER A 130 -42.51 9.09 -10.71
CA SER A 130 -41.48 10.11 -10.47
C SER A 130 -40.90 10.06 -9.07
N ALA A 131 -41.73 9.90 -8.04
CA ALA A 131 -41.25 9.78 -6.66
C ALA A 131 -40.46 8.50 -6.44
N ARG A 132 -40.91 7.37 -7.00
CA ARG A 132 -40.18 6.11 -6.95
C ARG A 132 -38.79 6.24 -7.61
N ASN A 133 -38.72 6.88 -8.78
CA ASN A 133 -37.45 7.11 -9.48
C ASN A 133 -36.54 8.06 -8.70
N TYR A 134 -37.07 9.17 -8.17
CA TYR A 134 -36.33 10.12 -7.35
C TYR A 134 -35.68 9.44 -6.13
N LEU A 135 -36.46 8.65 -5.39
CA LEU A 135 -35.97 7.91 -4.22
C LEU A 135 -34.99 6.80 -4.58
N LYS A 136 -35.23 6.10 -5.71
CA LYS A 136 -34.31 5.08 -6.22
C LYS A 136 -32.97 5.68 -6.63
N GLU A 137 -32.97 6.81 -7.34
CA GLU A 137 -31.74 7.51 -7.73
C GLU A 137 -30.97 8.03 -6.52
N PHE A 138 -31.67 8.54 -5.50
CA PHE A 138 -31.01 8.88 -4.23
C PHE A 138 -30.35 7.65 -3.61
N ALA A 139 -31.06 6.56 -3.39
CA ALA A 139 -30.51 5.32 -2.82
C ALA A 139 -29.32 4.78 -3.64
N LYS A 140 -29.44 4.80 -4.97
CA LYS A 140 -28.38 4.42 -5.91
C LYS A 140 -27.14 5.29 -5.76
N SER A 141 -27.30 6.61 -5.65
CA SER A 141 -26.18 7.53 -5.44
C SER A 141 -25.42 7.22 -4.15
N GLN A 142 -26.14 6.95 -3.05
CA GLN A 142 -25.52 6.64 -1.77
C GLN A 142 -24.74 5.32 -1.82
N TYR A 143 -25.29 4.32 -2.49
CA TYR A 143 -24.61 3.04 -2.64
C TYR A 143 -23.37 3.15 -3.55
N ILE A 144 -23.47 3.91 -4.65
CA ILE A 144 -22.34 4.21 -5.53
C ILE A 144 -21.22 4.90 -4.77
N ASP A 145 -21.54 5.89 -3.95
CA ASP A 145 -20.53 6.66 -3.23
C ASP A 145 -19.83 5.79 -2.17
N PHE A 146 -20.56 4.94 -1.45
CA PHE A 146 -19.96 3.94 -0.57
C PHE A 146 -18.98 3.02 -1.32
N ILE A 147 -19.39 2.46 -2.47
CA ILE A 147 -18.52 1.57 -3.25
C ILE A 147 -17.27 2.31 -3.76
N LYS A 148 -17.39 3.58 -4.14
CA LYS A 148 -16.23 4.39 -4.57
C LYS A 148 -15.25 4.63 -3.43
N ASP A 149 -15.74 4.90 -2.23
CA ASP A 149 -14.89 5.12 -1.06
C ASP A 149 -14.10 3.84 -0.72
N GLU A 150 -14.78 2.69 -0.71
CA GLU A 150 -14.13 1.38 -0.52
C GLU A 150 -13.13 1.08 -1.65
N LEU A 151 -13.52 1.29 -2.92
CA LEU A 151 -12.62 1.13 -4.06
C LEU A 151 -11.36 1.99 -3.93
N ALA A 152 -11.51 3.26 -3.54
CA ALA A 152 -10.38 4.17 -3.35
C ALA A 152 -9.45 3.72 -2.22
N ALA A 153 -10.01 3.16 -1.14
CA ALA A 153 -9.24 2.59 -0.04
C ALA A 153 -8.45 1.35 -0.49
N GLU A 154 -9.08 0.43 -1.22
CA GLU A 154 -8.44 -0.79 -1.73
C GLU A 154 -7.38 -0.50 -2.81
N GLU A 155 -7.63 0.48 -3.68
CA GLU A 155 -6.62 0.97 -4.63
C GLU A 155 -5.44 1.62 -3.92
N LYS A 156 -5.66 2.28 -2.78
CA LYS A 156 -4.57 2.84 -1.98
C LYS A 156 -3.68 1.73 -1.41
N ILE A 157 -4.27 0.67 -0.89
CA ILE A 157 -3.52 -0.51 -0.41
C ILE A 157 -2.71 -1.11 -1.57
N LEU A 158 -3.31 -1.28 -2.75
CA LEU A 158 -2.61 -1.76 -3.93
C LEU A 158 -1.41 -0.88 -4.33
N ARG A 159 -1.57 0.46 -4.30
CA ARG A 159 -0.48 1.39 -4.57
C ARG A 159 0.66 1.28 -3.57
N ASP A 160 0.34 1.16 -2.28
CA ASP A 160 1.32 1.03 -1.21
C ASP A 160 2.11 -0.29 -1.35
N LEU A 161 1.45 -1.42 -1.66
CA LEU A 161 2.10 -2.71 -1.93
C LEU A 161 3.07 -2.64 -3.13
N ASN A 162 2.66 -1.99 -4.22
CA ASN A 162 3.51 -1.81 -5.40
C ASN A 162 4.76 -0.95 -5.09
N LYS A 163 4.60 0.08 -4.26
CA LYS A 163 5.72 0.92 -3.80
C LYS A 163 6.72 0.13 -2.95
N ASP A 164 6.23 -0.73 -2.08
CA ASP A 164 7.09 -1.59 -1.26
C ASP A 164 7.84 -2.61 -2.13
N LEU A 165 7.16 -3.23 -3.11
CA LEU A 165 7.81 -4.10 -4.10
C LEU A 165 8.93 -3.37 -4.85
N GLY A 166 8.67 -2.17 -5.37
CA GLY A 166 9.68 -1.37 -6.08
C GLY A 166 10.87 -0.98 -5.19
N SER A 167 10.65 -0.78 -3.90
CA SER A 167 11.70 -0.53 -2.91
C SER A 167 12.57 -1.77 -2.67
N LEU A 168 11.96 -2.96 -2.59
CA LEU A 168 12.67 -4.24 -2.50
C LEU A 168 13.54 -4.48 -3.75
N GLU A 169 12.99 -4.27 -4.94
CA GLU A 169 13.70 -4.41 -6.22
C GLU A 169 14.90 -3.47 -6.31
N SER A 170 14.72 -2.21 -5.90
CA SER A 170 15.79 -1.20 -5.84
C SER A 170 16.90 -1.58 -4.85
N SER A 171 16.51 -2.11 -3.69
CA SER A 171 17.45 -2.62 -2.67
C SER A 171 18.29 -3.79 -3.21
N LYS A 172 17.65 -4.77 -3.86
CA LYS A 172 18.34 -5.88 -4.54
C LYS A 172 19.33 -5.39 -5.58
N ALA A 173 18.90 -4.50 -6.48
CA ALA A 173 19.76 -3.97 -7.53
C ALA A 173 20.99 -3.25 -6.96
N ARG A 174 20.82 -2.46 -5.89
CA ARG A 174 21.93 -1.80 -5.18
C ARG A 174 22.90 -2.83 -4.59
N THR A 175 22.36 -3.86 -3.95
CA THR A 175 23.14 -4.94 -3.33
C THR A 175 23.95 -5.70 -4.38
N GLN A 176 23.34 -6.06 -5.51
CA GLN A 176 24.00 -6.70 -6.65
C GLN A 176 25.13 -5.83 -7.24
N ARG A 177 24.90 -4.53 -7.41
CA ARG A 177 25.93 -3.58 -7.88
C ARG A 177 27.11 -3.52 -6.91
N THR A 178 26.83 -3.45 -5.61
CA THR A 178 27.87 -3.48 -4.57
C THR A 178 28.67 -4.78 -4.65
N ALA A 179 28.02 -5.94 -4.69
CA ALA A 179 28.68 -7.24 -4.81
C ALA A 179 29.59 -7.31 -6.05
N ARG A 180 29.09 -6.86 -7.21
CA ARG A 180 29.87 -6.79 -8.46
C ARG A 180 31.11 -5.91 -8.32
N LYS A 181 30.96 -4.71 -7.73
CA LYS A 181 32.09 -3.81 -7.48
C LYS A 181 33.12 -4.45 -6.54
N GLN A 182 32.69 -5.10 -5.47
CA GLN A 182 33.59 -5.77 -4.53
C GLN A 182 34.31 -6.96 -5.17
N ARG A 183 33.66 -7.72 -6.06
CA ARG A 183 34.31 -8.78 -6.84
C ARG A 183 35.43 -8.21 -7.72
N GLY A 184 35.20 -7.06 -8.37
CA GLY A 184 36.25 -6.33 -9.09
C GLY A 184 37.42 -5.94 -8.17
N ASN A 185 37.14 -5.35 -7.01
CA ASN A 185 38.18 -4.99 -6.04
C ASN A 185 39.01 -6.19 -5.57
N VAL A 186 38.38 -7.36 -5.40
CA VAL A 186 39.10 -8.59 -5.03
C VAL A 186 40.08 -8.97 -6.13
N ASN A 187 39.64 -9.00 -7.38
CA ASN A 187 40.49 -9.36 -8.51
C ASN A 187 41.68 -8.38 -8.65
N ASP A 188 41.41 -7.07 -8.61
CA ASP A 188 42.44 -6.04 -8.75
C ASP A 188 43.50 -6.10 -7.62
N GLU A 189 43.07 -6.33 -6.38
CA GLU A 189 43.99 -6.46 -5.25
C GLU A 189 44.75 -7.80 -5.28
N GLN A 190 44.14 -8.89 -5.77
CA GLN A 190 44.83 -10.17 -5.96
C GLN A 190 45.96 -10.05 -6.99
N GLU A 191 45.74 -9.37 -8.11
CA GLU A 191 46.77 -9.13 -9.12
C GLU A 191 47.93 -8.29 -8.54
N LYS A 192 47.63 -7.21 -7.81
CA LYS A 192 48.63 -6.39 -7.12
C LYS A 192 49.42 -7.18 -6.08
N LEU A 193 48.75 -8.06 -5.33
CA LEU A 193 49.41 -8.90 -4.34
C LEU A 193 50.37 -9.89 -5.00
N LEU A 194 50.00 -10.49 -6.13
CA LEU A 194 50.88 -11.39 -6.88
C LEU A 194 52.20 -10.70 -7.26
N VAL A 195 52.13 -9.49 -7.80
CA VAL A 195 53.33 -8.69 -8.14
C VAL A 195 54.15 -8.37 -6.88
N LYS A 196 53.49 -7.94 -5.80
CA LYS A 196 54.18 -7.61 -4.53
C LYS A 196 54.82 -8.82 -3.86
N HIS A 197 54.21 -10.01 -3.94
CA HIS A 197 54.79 -11.24 -3.42
C HIS A 197 56.04 -11.64 -4.21
N ASN A 198 56.01 -11.49 -5.54
CA ASN A 198 57.18 -11.71 -6.39
C ASN A 198 58.31 -10.72 -6.06
N GLU A 199 58.00 -9.43 -5.95
CA GLU A 199 58.99 -8.41 -5.53
C GLU A 199 59.56 -8.71 -4.14
N LEU A 200 58.72 -9.17 -3.19
CA LEU A 200 59.17 -9.50 -1.84
C LEU A 200 60.14 -10.69 -1.84
N SER A 201 59.87 -11.69 -2.68
CA SER A 201 60.75 -12.85 -2.86
C SER A 201 62.11 -12.42 -3.42
N LEU A 202 62.11 -11.63 -4.51
CA LEU A 202 63.33 -11.11 -5.12
C LEU A 202 64.16 -10.27 -4.15
N LEU A 203 63.51 -9.33 -3.44
CA LEU A 203 64.16 -8.47 -2.47
C LEU A 203 64.72 -9.26 -1.27
N SER A 204 64.01 -10.30 -0.84
CA SER A 204 64.51 -11.17 0.24
C SER A 204 65.76 -11.93 -0.20
N ASN A 205 65.80 -12.43 -1.44
CA ASN A 205 66.98 -13.09 -2.00
C ASN A 205 68.15 -12.12 -2.18
N GLU A 206 67.88 -10.88 -2.62
CA GLU A 206 68.91 -9.83 -2.75
C GLU A 206 69.54 -9.50 -1.39
N ILE A 207 68.73 -9.35 -0.34
CA ILE A 207 69.21 -9.14 1.03
C ILE A 207 70.12 -10.30 1.46
N ILE A 208 69.70 -11.55 1.23
CA ILE A 208 70.51 -12.74 1.58
C ILE A 208 71.87 -12.70 0.86
N ASN A 209 71.87 -12.45 -0.46
CA ASN A 209 73.09 -12.40 -1.26
C ASN A 209 74.03 -11.29 -0.79
N LYS A 210 73.51 -10.07 -0.58
CA LYS A 210 74.29 -8.93 -0.07
C LYS A 210 74.85 -9.17 1.32
N ASN A 211 74.09 -9.86 2.18
CA ASN A 211 74.54 -10.20 3.52
C ASN A 211 75.68 -11.22 3.47
N ASN A 212 75.61 -12.21 2.58
CA ASN A 212 76.69 -13.17 2.35
C ASN A 212 77.95 -12.49 1.79
N GLU A 213 77.81 -11.58 0.81
CA GLU A 213 78.91 -10.76 0.28
C GLU A 213 79.58 -9.94 1.39
N MET A 214 78.80 -9.22 2.18
CA MET A 214 79.30 -8.39 3.29
C MET A 214 80.10 -9.21 4.33
N MET A 215 79.65 -10.42 4.63
CA MET A 215 80.32 -11.30 5.60
C MET A 215 81.67 -11.82 5.10
N ALA A 216 81.86 -11.92 3.78
CA ALA A 216 83.13 -12.27 3.15
C ALA A 216 84.11 -11.08 3.04
N MET A 217 83.64 -9.84 3.27
CA MET A 217 84.48 -8.64 3.20
C MET A 217 85.30 -8.41 4.49
N PRO A 218 86.55 -7.93 4.38
CA PRO A 218 87.32 -7.48 5.54
C PRO A 218 86.62 -6.31 6.24
N VAL A 219 86.84 -6.17 7.55
CA VAL A 219 86.27 -5.08 8.35
C VAL A 219 86.87 -3.75 7.88
N GLY A 220 86.02 -2.78 7.55
CA GLY A 220 86.41 -1.45 7.11
C GLY A 220 85.28 -0.72 6.38
N ALA A 221 85.58 0.47 5.85
CA ALA A 221 84.60 1.37 5.24
C ALA A 221 83.74 0.71 4.14
N GLY A 222 84.30 -0.21 3.35
CA GLY A 222 83.55 -0.95 2.33
C GLY A 222 82.47 -1.86 2.91
N ARG A 223 82.76 -2.52 4.04
CA ARG A 223 81.80 -3.37 4.76
C ARG A 223 80.69 -2.52 5.40
N ASP A 224 81.03 -1.37 5.95
CA ASP A 224 80.06 -0.44 6.56
C ASP A 224 79.10 0.17 5.51
N ALA A 225 79.61 0.47 4.32
CA ALA A 225 78.79 0.91 3.20
C ALA A 225 77.79 -0.18 2.76
N MET A 226 78.24 -1.44 2.68
CA MET A 226 77.34 -2.56 2.34
C MET A 226 76.31 -2.85 3.44
N ALA A 227 76.69 -2.72 4.72
CA ALA A 227 75.75 -2.81 5.84
C ALA A 227 74.63 -1.75 5.75
N THR A 228 74.97 -0.55 5.29
CA THR A 228 73.99 0.53 5.07
C THR A 228 73.03 0.19 3.92
N GLN A 229 73.53 -0.37 2.82
CA GLN A 229 72.68 -0.83 1.71
C GLN A 229 71.71 -1.93 2.16
N ILE A 230 72.18 -2.93 2.92
CA ILE A 230 71.34 -3.99 3.47
C ILE A 230 70.22 -3.40 4.33
N LYS A 231 70.53 -2.43 5.20
CA LYS A 231 69.50 -1.74 6.02
C LYS A 231 68.43 -1.06 5.18
N GLU A 232 68.79 -0.43 4.05
CA GLU A 232 67.81 0.17 3.14
C GLU A 232 66.94 -0.88 2.44
N LEU A 233 67.54 -1.99 2.00
CA LEU A 233 66.80 -3.12 1.44
C LEU A 233 65.82 -3.71 2.47
N GLU A 234 66.24 -3.87 3.73
CA GLU A 234 65.37 -4.34 4.82
C GLU A 234 64.21 -3.38 5.11
N LYS A 235 64.45 -2.06 5.07
CA LYS A 235 63.39 -1.05 5.18
C LYS A 235 62.38 -1.18 4.03
N ARG A 236 62.85 -1.36 2.79
CA ARG A 236 61.99 -1.62 1.62
C ARG A 236 61.19 -2.91 1.79
N ARG A 237 61.81 -3.99 2.27
CA ARG A 237 61.15 -5.27 2.56
C ARG A 237 60.01 -5.09 3.57
N LYS A 238 60.27 -4.38 4.66
CA LYS A 238 59.28 -4.08 5.70
C LYS A 238 58.12 -3.24 5.16
N LYS A 239 58.39 -2.27 4.28
CA LYS A 239 57.36 -1.46 3.62
C LYS A 239 56.49 -2.34 2.70
N LEU A 240 57.11 -3.20 1.91
CA LEU A 240 56.42 -4.10 0.99
C LEU A 240 55.53 -5.11 1.74
N GLN A 241 56.02 -5.71 2.83
CA GLN A 241 55.22 -6.57 3.71
C GLN A 241 54.00 -5.83 4.28
N LYS A 242 54.16 -4.59 4.73
CA LYS A 242 53.03 -3.78 5.21
C LYS A 242 51.99 -3.54 4.11
N ASP A 243 52.43 -3.31 2.88
CA ASP A 243 51.52 -3.09 1.76
C ASP A 243 50.79 -4.37 1.34
N ILE A 244 51.45 -5.53 1.39
CA ILE A 244 50.81 -6.85 1.22
C ILE A 244 49.72 -7.03 2.27
N SER A 245 50.03 -6.85 3.56
CA SER A 245 49.03 -6.98 4.62
C SER A 245 47.86 -6.01 4.47
N LYS A 246 48.07 -4.81 3.90
CA LYS A 246 46.98 -3.89 3.58
C LYS A 246 46.10 -4.42 2.43
N GLY A 247 46.70 -4.96 1.38
CA GLY A 247 45.98 -5.59 0.26
C GLY A 247 45.11 -6.76 0.72
N GLU A 248 45.68 -7.67 1.52
CA GLU A 248 44.96 -8.81 2.11
C GLU A 248 43.75 -8.36 2.94
N ARG A 249 43.92 -7.32 3.78
CA ARG A 249 42.81 -6.75 4.55
C ARG A 249 41.70 -6.18 3.66
N LYS A 250 42.05 -5.55 2.53
CA LYS A 250 41.05 -5.05 1.58
C LYS A 250 40.28 -6.21 0.93
N ILE A 251 40.97 -7.26 0.52
CA ILE A 251 40.34 -8.48 -0.02
C ILE A 251 39.38 -9.08 0.99
N ASN A 252 39.79 -9.23 2.25
CA ASN A 252 38.93 -9.81 3.29
C ASN A 252 37.67 -8.96 3.53
N LYS A 253 37.79 -7.63 3.54
CA LYS A 253 36.64 -6.73 3.65
C LYS A 253 35.71 -6.85 2.44
N ALA A 254 36.27 -6.90 1.23
CA ALA A 254 35.49 -7.05 0.00
C ALA A 254 34.76 -8.40 -0.04
N ARG A 255 35.43 -9.50 0.33
CA ARG A 255 34.82 -10.85 0.44
C ARG A 255 33.69 -10.88 1.47
N SER A 256 33.89 -10.29 2.65
CA SER A 256 32.82 -10.21 3.65
C SER A 256 31.59 -9.47 3.14
N ALA A 257 31.76 -8.40 2.35
CA ALA A 257 30.65 -7.66 1.75
C ALA A 257 29.95 -8.47 0.65
N ILE A 258 30.70 -9.26 -0.14
CA ILE A 258 30.15 -10.20 -1.12
C ILE A 258 29.32 -11.27 -0.43
N ASP A 259 29.84 -11.89 0.63
CA ASP A 259 29.12 -12.94 1.38
C ASP A 259 27.82 -12.41 2.00
N GLN A 260 27.84 -11.18 2.50
CA GLN A 260 26.63 -10.53 2.99
C GLN A 260 25.62 -10.28 1.87
N ALA A 261 26.08 -9.81 0.72
CA ALA A 261 25.23 -9.62 -0.45
C ALA A 261 24.60 -10.93 -0.92
N ASP A 262 25.41 -11.99 -1.06
CA ASP A 262 24.97 -13.31 -1.54
C ASP A 262 23.96 -13.97 -0.58
N LYS A 263 23.97 -13.63 0.72
CA LYS A 263 22.94 -14.04 1.68
C LYS A 263 21.68 -13.17 1.63
N SER A 264 21.82 -11.87 1.38
CA SER A 264 20.70 -10.92 1.42
C SER A 264 19.87 -10.91 0.13
N ILE A 265 20.48 -11.18 -1.03
CA ILE A 265 19.80 -11.19 -2.33
C ILE A 265 18.67 -12.24 -2.35
N PRO A 266 18.89 -13.52 -1.99
CA PRO A 266 17.83 -14.53 -2.00
C PRO A 266 16.70 -14.23 -1.01
N ARG A 267 17.02 -13.63 0.14
CA ARG A 267 16.00 -13.21 1.12
C ARG A 267 15.09 -12.13 0.53
N ASN A 268 15.70 -11.13 -0.09
CA ASN A 268 14.95 -10.07 -0.77
C ASN A 268 14.11 -10.64 -1.94
N GLU A 269 14.63 -11.58 -2.72
CA GLU A 269 13.86 -12.25 -3.77
C GLU A 269 12.64 -13.01 -3.23
N ASN A 270 12.79 -13.69 -2.09
CA ASN A 270 11.67 -14.35 -1.44
C ASN A 270 10.61 -13.34 -0.95
N GLU A 271 11.05 -12.22 -0.35
CA GLU A 271 10.14 -11.13 0.05
C GLU A 271 9.40 -10.52 -1.16
N GLN A 272 10.08 -10.33 -2.30
CA GLN A 272 9.44 -9.89 -3.54
C GLN A 272 8.37 -10.88 -4.02
N SER A 273 8.64 -12.19 -3.95
CA SER A 273 7.67 -13.23 -4.34
C SER A 273 6.41 -13.18 -3.48
N VAL A 274 6.58 -13.08 -2.16
CA VAL A 274 5.45 -12.90 -1.22
C VAL A 274 4.68 -11.62 -1.52
N MET A 275 5.38 -10.51 -1.79
CA MET A 275 4.76 -9.23 -2.11
C MET A 275 3.94 -9.29 -3.41
N LYS A 276 4.45 -9.97 -4.45
CA LYS A 276 3.73 -10.18 -5.70
C LYS A 276 2.42 -10.95 -5.49
N SER A 277 2.46 -12.02 -4.70
CA SER A 277 1.23 -12.76 -4.36
C SER A 277 0.20 -11.89 -3.62
N LYS A 278 0.65 -10.99 -2.73
CA LYS A 278 -0.25 -10.02 -2.07
C LYS A 278 -0.83 -9.00 -3.06
N ILE A 279 -0.03 -8.52 -4.00
CA ILE A 279 -0.48 -7.61 -5.06
C ILE A 279 -1.55 -8.29 -5.92
N ASP A 280 -1.33 -9.54 -6.34
CA ASP A 280 -2.29 -10.29 -7.15
C ASP A 280 -3.63 -10.49 -6.40
N ALA A 281 -3.56 -10.85 -5.12
CA ALA A 281 -4.76 -10.96 -4.27
C ALA A 281 -5.48 -9.61 -4.14
N GLN A 282 -4.74 -8.52 -3.93
CA GLN A 282 -5.31 -7.18 -3.80
C GLN A 282 -5.92 -6.68 -5.12
N GLN A 283 -5.33 -7.01 -6.27
CA GLN A 283 -5.91 -6.71 -7.59
C GLN A 283 -7.27 -7.37 -7.76
N ALA A 284 -7.44 -8.61 -7.30
CA ALA A 284 -8.74 -9.29 -7.34
C ALA A 284 -9.79 -8.58 -6.45
N VAL A 285 -9.40 -8.07 -5.29
CA VAL A 285 -10.28 -7.26 -4.43
C VAL A 285 -10.70 -5.96 -5.12
N VAL A 286 -9.74 -5.22 -5.69
CA VAL A 286 -10.04 -4.00 -6.46
C VAL A 286 -10.98 -4.29 -7.63
N GLN A 287 -10.73 -5.38 -8.37
CA GLN A 287 -11.60 -5.78 -9.48
C GLN A 287 -13.02 -6.11 -9.01
N HIS A 288 -13.17 -6.77 -7.86
CA HIS A 288 -14.48 -7.04 -7.28
C HIS A 288 -15.28 -5.76 -7.01
N PHE A 289 -14.65 -4.72 -6.47
CA PHE A 289 -15.32 -3.42 -6.25
C PHE A 289 -15.63 -2.68 -7.56
N ILE A 290 -14.78 -2.79 -8.58
CA ILE A 290 -15.04 -2.25 -9.93
C ILE A 290 -16.28 -2.92 -10.53
N ASP A 291 -16.34 -4.25 -10.46
CA ASP A 291 -17.47 -5.02 -11.00
C ASP A 291 -18.76 -4.66 -10.24
N LYS A 292 -18.69 -4.60 -8.90
CA LYS A 292 -19.81 -4.18 -8.05
C LYS A 292 -20.31 -2.78 -8.41
N LEU A 293 -19.41 -1.82 -8.61
CA LEU A 293 -19.74 -0.46 -9.03
C LEU A 293 -20.46 -0.43 -10.39
N ASN A 294 -19.97 -1.22 -11.34
CA ASN A 294 -20.58 -1.33 -12.66
C ASN A 294 -21.98 -1.96 -12.57
N THR A 295 -22.18 -2.97 -11.73
CA THR A 295 -23.50 -3.55 -11.49
C THR A 295 -24.46 -2.53 -10.89
N VAL A 296 -24.06 -1.76 -9.87
CA VAL A 296 -24.94 -0.72 -9.28
C VAL A 296 -25.26 0.38 -10.29
N ARG A 297 -24.34 0.76 -11.18
CA ARG A 297 -24.61 1.76 -12.22
C ARG A 297 -25.74 1.35 -13.17
N LEU A 298 -25.92 0.05 -13.38
CA LEU A 298 -26.95 -0.52 -14.26
C LEU A 298 -28.32 -0.71 -13.59
N TYR A 299 -28.42 -0.53 -12.26
CA TYR A 299 -29.72 -0.51 -11.56
C TYR A 299 -30.60 0.64 -12.03
#